data_AF-A0AAU4QTU5-F1
#
_entry.id   AF-A0AAU4QTU5-F1
#
_cell.length_a   1.000
_cell.length_b   1.000
_cell.length_c   1.000
_cell.angle_alpha   90.00
_cell.angle_beta   90.00
_cell.angle_gamma   90.00
#
_symmetry.space_group_name_H-M   'P 1'
#
loop_
_entity.id
_entity.type
_entity.pdbx_description
1 polymer ?
#
loop_
_entity_poly.entity_id
_entity_poly.type
_entity_poly.pdbx_seq_one_letter_code
_entity_poly.pdbx_strand_id
1 'polypeptide(L)' 'MLDLIKETLGELAWGVLAIIVFLWWIGGLGMTAFIWSEGDRLLAIQLLALWAAVTTLYLTASWLIRRARRS' A
#
# COMPACT_ATOMS: atom_id res chain seq x y z
N MET A 1 6.48 21.24 25.31
CA MET A 1 5.76 19.97 25.55
C MET A 1 4.84 19.60 24.39
N LEU A 2 3.94 20.50 23.93
CA LEU A 2 3.03 20.23 22.80
C LEU A 2 3.75 19.87 21.49
N ASP A 3 4.87 20.55 21.16
CA ASP A 3 5.60 20.25 19.92
C ASP A 3 6.28 18.87 19.96
N LEU A 4 6.84 18.51 21.12
CA LEU A 4 7.46 17.19 21.33
C LEU A 4 6.42 16.05 21.17
N ILE A 5 5.22 16.24 21.71
CA ILE A 5 4.11 15.27 21.57
C ILE A 5 3.66 15.14 20.12
N LYS A 6 3.56 16.25 19.38
CA LYS A 6 3.20 16.25 17.96
C LYS A 6 4.25 15.55 17.10
N GLU A 7 5.53 15.77 17.40
CA GLU A 7 6.65 15.14 16.70
C GLU A 7 6.64 13.62 16.90
N THR A 8 6.52 13.16 18.15
CA THR A 8 6.42 11.71 18.45
C THR A 8 5.18 11.06 17.83
N LEU A 9 4.03 11.74 17.83
CA LEU A 9 2.82 11.25 17.16
C LEU A 9 3.00 11.19 15.63
N GLY A 10 3.71 12.15 15.04
CA GLY A 10 4.05 12.15 13.62
C GLY A 10 4.93 10.98 13.23
N GLU A 11 5.95 10.67 14.04
CA GLU A 11 6.82 9.51 13.85
C GLU A 11 6.08 8.19 14.00
N LEU A 12 5.22 8.06 15.02
CA LEU A 12 4.35 6.90 15.21
C LEU A 12 3.42 6.69 14.01
N ALA A 13 2.79 7.77 13.53
CA ALA A 13 1.93 7.72 12.35
C ALA A 13 2.72 7.24 11.12
N TRP A 14 3.92 7.76 10.90
CA TRP A 14 4.81 7.30 9.82
C TRP A 14 5.21 5.83 9.98
N GLY A 15 5.52 5.38 11.19
CA GLY A 15 5.84 4.00 11.49
C GLY A 15 4.67 3.06 11.17
N VAL A 16 3.46 3.41 11.61
CA VAL A 16 2.24 2.64 11.30
C VAL A 16 1.99 2.62 9.79
N LEU A 17 2.14 3.75 9.12
CA LEU A 17 1.95 3.85 7.68
C LEU A 17 2.97 2.98 6.92
N ALA A 18 4.23 2.96 7.37
CA ALA A 18 5.26 2.11 6.81
C ALA A 18 4.93 0.61 7.00
N ILE A 19 4.44 0.21 8.18
CA ILE A 19 4.00 -1.17 8.44
C ILE A 19 2.83 -1.55 7.53
N ILE A 20 1.82 -0.69 7.41
CA ILE A 20 0.67 -0.93 6.54
C ILE A 20 1.11 -1.10 5.09
N VAL A 21 1.98 -0.22 4.60
CA VAL A 21 2.52 -0.31 3.24
C VAL A 21 3.31 -1.61 3.05
N PHE A 22 4.15 -1.97 4.02
CA PHE A 22 4.92 -3.21 3.98
C PHE A 22 4.02 -4.45 3.92
N LEU A 23 2.99 -4.51 4.78
CA LEU A 23 1.98 -5.57 4.79
C LEU A 23 1.16 -5.58 3.50
N TRP A 24 0.89 -4.44 2.89
CA TRP A 24 0.20 -4.38 1.60
C TRP A 24 1.02 -5.01 0.47
N TRP A 25 2.33 -4.72 0.41
CA TRP A 25 3.22 -5.26 -0.62
C TRP A 25 3.48 -6.76 -0.45
N ILE A 26 3.67 -7.23 0.78
CA ILE A 26 3.97 -8.63 1.05
C ILE A 26 2.69 -9.46 1.17
N GLY A 27 1.69 -8.96 1.88
CA GLY A 27 0.43 -9.65 2.13
C GLY A 27 -0.41 -9.80 0.87
N GLY A 28 -0.46 -8.79 -0.01
CA GLY A 28 -1.22 -8.88 -1.26
C GLY A 28 -0.71 -10.01 -2.18
N LEU A 29 0.61 -10.07 -2.40
CA LEU A 29 1.22 -11.11 -3.22
C LEU A 29 1.25 -12.46 -2.51
N GLY A 30 1.53 -12.49 -1.21
CA GLY A 30 1.56 -13.70 -0.41
C GLY A 30 0.19 -14.39 -0.32
N MET A 31 -0.88 -13.63 -0.07
CA MET A 31 -2.25 -14.14 -0.04
C MET A 31 -2.67 -14.65 -1.43
N THR A 32 -2.30 -13.93 -2.49
CA THR A 32 -2.58 -14.38 -3.86
C THR A 32 -1.87 -15.68 -4.19
N ALA A 33 -0.60 -15.82 -3.80
CA ALA A 33 0.17 -17.05 -4.00
C ALA A 33 -0.40 -18.23 -3.20
N PHE A 34 -0.85 -17.97 -1.97
CA PHE A 34 -1.50 -18.98 -1.14
C PHE A 34 -2.80 -19.49 -1.78
N ILE A 35 -3.69 -18.59 -2.19
CA ILE A 35 -4.96 -18.95 -2.83
C ILE A 35 -4.73 -19.64 -4.19
N TRP A 36 -3.71 -19.21 -4.93
CA TRP A 36 -3.32 -19.90 -6.15
C TRP A 36 -2.90 -21.36 -5.89
N SER A 37 -2.21 -21.61 -4.76
CA SER A 37 -1.79 -22.95 -4.36
C SER A 37 -2.96 -23.84 -3.90
N GLU A 38 -4.03 -23.25 -3.38
CA GLU A 38 -5.28 -23.96 -3.03
C GLU A 38 -6.11 -24.36 -4.26
N GLY A 39 -5.74 -23.89 -5.46
CA GLY A 39 -6.34 -24.29 -6.73
C GLY A 39 -7.42 -23.34 -7.25
N ASP A 40 -7.82 -22.31 -6.50
CA ASP A 40 -8.76 -21.29 -6.95
C ASP A 40 -8.05 -20.17 -7.75
N ARG A 41 -7.71 -20.50 -8.99
CA ARG A 41 -6.99 -19.60 -9.90
C ARG A 41 -7.79 -18.35 -10.25
N LEU A 42 -9.12 -18.44 -10.32
CA LEU A 42 -9.96 -17.30 -10.67
C LEU A 42 -9.90 -16.24 -9.57
N LEU A 43 -10.04 -16.68 -8.31
CA LEU A 43 -10.00 -15.79 -7.15
C LEU A 43 -8.60 -15.18 -6.97
N ALA A 44 -7.54 -15.97 -7.16
CA ALA A 44 -6.16 -15.47 -7.14
C ALA A 44 -5.92 -14.37 -8.18
N ILE A 45 -6.40 -14.53 -9.43
CA ILE A 45 -6.27 -13.50 -10.47
C ILE A 45 -7.04 -12.24 -10.10
N GLN A 46 -8.24 -12.36 -9.53
CA GLN A 46 -9.03 -11.21 -9.09
C GLN A 46 -8.32 -10.42 -7.99
N LEU A 47 -7.72 -11.12 -7.01
CA LEU A 47 -6.94 -10.48 -5.96
C LEU A 47 -5.68 -9.79 -6.50
N LEU A 48 -4.98 -10.45 -7.44
CA LEU A 48 -3.82 -9.85 -8.10
C LEU A 48 -4.21 -8.58 -8.88
N ALA A 49 -5.33 -8.63 -9.60
CA ALA A 49 -5.85 -7.50 -10.37
C ALA A 49 -6.29 -6.35 -9.46
N LEU A 50 -6.97 -6.65 -8.35
CA LEU A 50 -7.36 -5.64 -7.36
C LEU A 50 -6.13 -4.98 -6.75
N TRP A 51 -5.14 -5.78 -6.36
CA TRP A 51 -3.87 -5.29 -5.81
C TRP A 51 -3.13 -4.39 -6.81
N ALA A 52 -3.05 -4.80 -8.09
CA ALA A 52 -2.43 -4.03 -9.16
C ALA A 52 -3.19 -2.73 -9.45
N ALA A 53 -4.52 -2.75 -9.44
CA ALA A 53 -5.35 -1.57 -9.66
C ALA A 53 -5.15 -0.52 -8.57
N VAL A 54 -5.19 -0.93 -7.30
CA VAL A 54 -4.96 -0.03 -6.15
C VAL A 54 -3.54 0.56 -6.20
N THR A 55 -2.54 -0.27 -6.50
CA THR A 55 -1.14 0.18 -6.63
C THR A 55 -0.96 1.16 -7.77
N THR A 56 -1.60 0.90 -8.92
CA THR A 56 -1.57 1.80 -10.08
C THR A 56 -2.23 3.14 -9.74
N LEU A 57 -3.41 3.13 -9.12
CA LEU A 57 -4.09 4.35 -8.67
C LEU A 57 -3.22 5.18 -7.72
N TYR A 58 -2.58 4.54 -6.75
CA TYR A 58 -1.66 5.21 -5.83
C TYR A 58 -0.47 5.87 -6.56
N LEU A 59 0.14 5.16 -7.51
CA LEU A 59 1.26 5.67 -8.30
C LEU A 59 0.83 6.81 -9.23
N THR A 60 -0.33 6.69 -9.88
CA THR A 60 -0.90 7.74 -10.73
C THR A 60 -1.22 8.99 -9.91
N ALA A 61 -1.86 8.86 -8.76
CA ALA A 61 -2.13 9.99 -7.87
C ALA A 61 -0.82 10.65 -7.38
N SER A 62 0.15 9.83 -6.96
CA SER A 62 1.48 10.31 -6.56
C SER A 62 2.19 11.04 -7.69
N TRP A 63 2.12 10.52 -8.91
CA TRP A 63 2.70 11.15 -10.09
C TRP A 63 2.02 12.47 -10.42
N LEU A 64 0.69 12.53 -10.40
CA LEU A 64 -0.08 13.75 -10.63
C LEU A 64 0.27 14.84 -9.61
N ILE A 65 0.35 14.49 -8.33
CA ILE A 65 0.73 15.44 -7.26
C ILE A 65 2.17 15.95 -7.47
N ARG A 66 3.10 15.07 -7.84
CA ARG A 66 4.49 15.48 -8.13
C ARG A 66 4.57 16.36 -9.36
N ARG A 67 3.78 16.06 -10.40
CA ARG A 67 3.72 16.86 -11.63
C ARG A 67 3.11 18.24 -11.36
N ALA A 68 2.04 18.32 -10.58
CA ALA A 68 1.42 19.58 -10.18
C ALA A 68 2.36 20.48 -9.35
N ARG A 69 3.26 19.90 -8.55
CA ARG A 69 4.26 20.66 -7.78
C ARG A 69 5.46 21.17 -8.58
N ARG A 70 5.71 20.62 -9.77
CA ARG A 70 6.82 21.02 -10.64
C ARG A 70 6.42 22.05 -11.69
N SER A 71 5.12 22.34 -11.82
CA SER A 71 4.57 23.34 -12.72
C SER A 71 4.26 24.63 -11.99
#